data_AF-A0A4Q2EKN1-F1
#
_entry.id   AF-A0A4Q2EKN1-F1
#
_cell.length_a   1.000
_cell.length_b   1.000
_cell.length_c   1.000
_cell.angle_alpha   90.00
_cell.angle_beta   90.00
_cell.angle_gamma   90.00
#
_symmetry.space_group_name_H-M   'P 1'
#
loop_
_entity.id
_entity.type
_entity.pdbx_description
1 polymer ?
#
loop_
_entity_poly.entity_id
_entity_poly.type
_entity_poly.pdbx_seq_one_letter_code
_entity_poly.pdbx_strand_id
1 'polypeptide(L)'
;MPFNMQGWEWVILIVLALLIFGGSRLAGAGKNAGRALREFKDETRQIKVDEEKAKRDAAAQGSLPTATATPTASADVVDAEVVEPVQVEKRDQA
;
A
#
# COMPACT_ATOMS: atom_id res chain seq x y z
N MET A 1 -39.93 19.34 11.53
CA MET A 1 -39.10 20.41 10.93
C MET A 1 -37.67 19.88 10.79
N PRO A 2 -37.23 19.43 9.61
CA PRO A 2 -36.04 18.57 9.54
C PRO A 2 -34.92 19.19 8.71
N PHE A 3 -34.16 20.14 9.27
CA PHE A 3 -32.92 20.59 8.63
C PHE A 3 -31.92 21.06 9.69
N ASN A 4 -30.68 20.54 9.61
CA ASN A 4 -29.45 21.14 10.14
C ASN A 4 -28.95 20.78 11.57
N MET A 5 -29.31 19.62 12.12
CA MET A 5 -28.72 19.07 13.37
C MET A 5 -28.04 17.71 13.12
N GLN A 6 -27.22 17.60 12.07
CA GLN A 6 -26.37 16.39 11.87
C GLN A 6 -24.91 16.77 11.60
N GLY A 7 -24.66 17.95 11.03
CA GLY A 7 -23.30 18.46 10.85
C GLY A 7 -22.69 19.00 12.13
N TRP A 8 -23.50 19.51 13.06
CA TRP A 8 -23.01 20.08 14.31
C TRP A 8 -22.47 19.00 15.26
N GLU A 9 -23.05 17.81 15.22
CA GLU A 9 -22.59 16.61 15.93
C GLU A 9 -21.15 16.26 15.53
N TRP A 10 -20.82 16.32 14.24
CA TRP A 10 -19.45 16.05 13.77
C TRP A 10 -18.45 17.05 14.31
N VAL A 11 -18.83 18.32 14.43
CA VAL A 11 -17.97 19.35 15.03
C VAL A 11 -17.73 19.03 16.51
N ILE A 12 -18.77 18.68 17.28
CA ILE A 12 -18.63 18.25 18.68
C ILE A 12 -17.68 17.04 18.79
N LEU A 13 -17.83 16.04 17.92
CA LEU A 13 -16.98 14.84 17.96
C LEU A 13 -15.52 15.16 17.66
N ILE A 14 -15.26 16.04 16.68
CA ILE A 14 -13.89 16.49 16.39
C ILE A 14 -13.31 17.25 17.58
N VAL A 15 -14.08 18.15 18.20
CA VAL A 15 -13.62 18.88 19.38
C VAL A 15 -13.31 17.92 20.54
N LEU A 16 -14.18 16.93 20.78
CA LEU A 16 -13.96 15.93 21.83
C LEU A 16 -12.75 15.03 21.53
N ALA A 17 -12.59 14.60 20.28
CA ALA A 17 -11.41 13.86 19.84
C ALA A 17 -10.13 14.69 20.00
N LEU A 18 -10.15 15.99 19.67
CA LEU A 18 -9.01 16.88 19.89
C LEU A 18 -8.70 17.10 21.37
N LEU A 19 -9.69 17.07 22.26
CA LEU A 19 -9.47 17.14 23.71
C LEU A 19 -8.81 15.87 24.25
N ILE A 20 -9.22 14.68 23.80
CA ILE A 20 -8.67 13.39 24.26
C ILE A 20 -7.30 13.11 23.63
N PHE A 21 -7.19 13.26 22.30
CA PHE A 21 -5.98 12.92 21.55
C PHE A 21 -4.98 14.09 21.50
N GLY A 22 -5.44 15.34 21.60
CA GLY A 22 -4.63 16.53 21.37
C GLY A 22 -4.43 16.84 19.88
N GLY A 23 -4.33 18.14 19.55
CA GLY A 23 -4.08 18.58 18.17
C GLY A 23 -2.76 18.06 17.58
N SER A 24 -1.71 17.94 18.40
CA SER A 24 -0.38 17.52 17.93
C SER A 24 -0.29 16.06 17.50
N ARG A 25 -1.02 15.15 18.17
CA ARG A 25 -1.05 13.72 17.80
C ARG A 25 -1.83 13.50 16.51
N LEU A 26 -2.99 14.16 16.37
CA LEU A 26 -3.81 14.07 15.17
C LEU A 26 -3.10 14.69 13.96
N ALA A 27 -2.48 15.86 14.13
CA ALA A 27 -1.69 16.52 13.08
C ALA A 27 -0.43 15.70 12.70
N GLY A 28 0.26 15.12 13.68
CA GLY A 28 1.42 14.26 13.44
C GLY A 28 1.06 13.00 12.64
N ALA A 29 0.04 12.26 13.08
CA ALA A 29 -0.43 11.06 12.39
C ALA A 29 -0.98 11.38 10.99
N GLY A 30 -1.79 12.44 10.86
CA GLY A 30 -2.34 12.89 9.58
C GLY A 30 -1.28 13.34 8.59
N LYS A 31 -0.20 14.01 9.04
CA LYS A 31 0.90 14.43 8.17
C LYS A 31 1.67 13.23 7.61
N ASN A 32 1.92 12.20 8.40
CA ASN A 32 2.62 10.99 7.96
C ASN A 32 1.73 10.15 7.04
N ALA A 33 0.48 9.92 7.42
CA ALA A 33 -0.49 9.21 6.59
C ALA A 33 -0.79 9.94 5.26
N GLY A 34 -0.86 11.27 5.30
CA GLY A 34 -1.08 12.10 4.12
C GLY A 34 0.07 12.07 3.12
N ARG A 35 1.33 11.95 3.59
CA ARG A 35 2.49 11.74 2.70
C ARG A 35 2.43 10.38 2.00
N ALA A 36 2.17 9.31 2.75
CA ALA A 36 2.01 7.97 2.17
C ALA A 36 0.86 7.92 1.13
N LEU A 37 -0.28 8.55 1.42
CA LEU A 37 -1.40 8.60 0.48
C LEU A 37 -1.10 9.46 -0.76
N ARG A 38 -0.25 10.48 -0.62
CA ARG A 38 0.20 11.33 -1.73
C ARG A 38 1.10 10.56 -2.68
N GLU A 39 2.12 9.90 -2.14
CA GLU A 39 3.05 9.05 -2.91
C GLU A 39 2.27 7.95 -3.65
N PHE A 40 1.38 7.24 -2.94
CA PHE A 40 0.50 6.24 -3.55
C PHE A 40 -0.37 6.81 -4.67
N LYS A 41 -0.94 8.01 -4.49
CA LYS A 41 -1.76 8.65 -5.53
C LYS A 41 -0.93 9.06 -6.75
N ASP A 42 0.29 9.54 -6.54
CA ASP A 42 1.17 9.96 -7.62
C ASP A 42 1.68 8.74 -8.43
N GLU A 43 2.03 7.63 -7.77
CA GLU A 43 2.34 6.34 -8.44
C GLU A 43 1.12 5.76 -9.16
N THR A 44 -0.06 5.75 -8.53
CA THR A 44 -1.30 5.26 -9.16
C THR A 44 -1.67 6.10 -10.39
N ARG A 45 -1.36 7.40 -10.38
CA ARG A 45 -1.57 8.28 -11.54
C ARG A 45 -0.61 7.97 -12.67
N GLN A 46 0.67 7.72 -12.38
CA GLN A 46 1.65 7.29 -13.38
C GLN A 46 1.18 6.02 -14.10
N ILE A 47 0.74 5.00 -13.35
CA ILE A 47 0.22 3.74 -13.91
C ILE A 47 -0.96 4.01 -14.86
N LYS A 48 -1.95 4.81 -14.43
CA LYS A 48 -3.11 5.14 -15.27
C LYS A 48 -2.74 5.89 -16.55
N VAL A 49 -1.73 6.77 -16.48
CA VAL A 49 -1.26 7.53 -17.64
C VAL A 49 -0.51 6.62 -18.61
N ASP A 50 0.32 5.71 -18.12
CA ASP A 50 1.01 4.72 -18.95
C ASP A 50 0.03 3.72 -19.59
N GLU A 51 -1.02 3.31 -18.88
CA GLU A 51 -2.08 2.47 -19.46
C GLU A 51 -2.86 3.19 -20.57
N GLU A 52 -3.21 4.46 -20.37
CA GLU A 52 -3.84 5.31 -21.40
C GLU A 52 -2.91 5.52 -22.60
N LYS A 53 -1.61 5.72 -22.35
CA LYS A 53 -0.62 5.90 -23.40
C LYS A 53 -0.37 4.61 -24.18
N ALA A 54 -0.23 3.47 -23.49
CA ALA A 54 -0.09 2.15 -24.10
C ALA A 54 -1.31 1.76 -24.93
N LYS A 55 -2.54 2.11 -24.50
CA LYS A 55 -3.76 1.92 -25.30
C LYS A 55 -3.77 2.76 -26.58
N ARG A 56 -3.23 3.98 -26.54
CA ARG A 56 -3.11 4.86 -27.73
C ARG A 56 -2.00 4.39 -28.68
N ASP A 57 -0.88 3.94 -28.14
CA ASP A 57 0.24 3.41 -28.91
C ASP A 57 -0.11 2.04 -29.56
N ALA A 58 -0.88 1.20 -28.86
CA ALA A 58 -1.39 -0.08 -29.41
C ALA A 58 -2.41 0.10 -30.53
N ALA A 59 -3.16 1.21 -30.57
CA ALA A 59 -4.06 1.53 -31.67
C ALA A 59 -3.31 2.00 -32.94
N ALA A 60 -2.03 2.38 -32.83
CA ALA A 60 -1.21 2.88 -33.93
C ALA A 60 -0.27 1.82 -34.55
N GLN A 61 -0.09 0.65 -33.92
CA GLN A 61 0.86 -0.37 -34.37
C GLN A 61 0.16 -1.72 -34.58
N GLY A 62 -0.44 -1.89 -35.77
CA GLY A 62 -0.96 -3.18 -36.22
C GLY A 62 -0.14 -3.76 -37.37
N SER A 63 0.79 -4.69 -37.09
CA SER A 63 1.15 -5.81 -37.98
C SER A 63 2.11 -6.85 -37.33
N LEU A 64 1.51 -7.95 -36.85
CA LEU A 64 1.87 -9.38 -37.04
C LEU A 64 3.17 -9.96 -36.38
N PRO A 65 3.34 -11.30 -36.27
CA PRO A 65 2.96 -12.12 -35.11
C PRO A 65 4.09 -13.07 -34.61
N THR A 66 3.77 -13.94 -33.65
CA THR A 66 4.46 -15.21 -33.27
C THR A 66 5.48 -15.14 -32.14
N ALA A 67 5.15 -15.71 -30.98
CA ALA A 67 5.62 -17.05 -30.60
C ALA A 67 5.18 -17.41 -29.17
N THR A 68 4.61 -18.61 -29.08
CA THR A 68 4.39 -19.46 -27.90
C THR A 68 5.48 -19.37 -26.83
N ALA A 69 5.07 -19.20 -25.57
CA ALA A 69 5.72 -19.83 -24.43
C ALA A 69 4.68 -20.14 -23.36
N THR A 70 4.31 -21.41 -23.28
CA THR A 70 3.69 -22.02 -22.11
C THR A 70 4.82 -22.35 -21.12
N PRO A 71 4.82 -21.80 -19.90
CA PRO A 71 5.32 -22.52 -18.74
C PRO A 71 4.08 -22.90 -17.92
N THR A 72 3.58 -24.12 -18.11
CA THR A 72 3.76 -25.22 -17.14
C THR A 72 3.72 -24.69 -15.71
N ALA A 73 2.53 -24.82 -15.11
CA ALA A 73 2.37 -24.90 -13.68
C ALA A 73 3.30 -26.00 -13.16
N SER A 74 4.36 -25.61 -12.45
CA SER A 74 5.05 -26.49 -11.53
C SER A 74 4.77 -25.97 -10.13
N ALA A 75 3.85 -26.67 -9.47
CA ALA A 75 3.92 -26.83 -8.04
C ALA A 75 5.27 -27.48 -7.69
N ASP A 76 5.72 -27.22 -6.46
CA ASP A 76 6.96 -27.69 -5.83
C ASP A 76 8.24 -27.01 -6.31
N VAL A 77 8.76 -26.06 -5.52
CA VAL A 77 9.97 -26.28 -4.70
C VAL A 77 9.92 -25.38 -3.47
N VAL A 78 9.81 -26.05 -2.33
CA VAL A 78 10.19 -25.61 -1.00
C VAL A 78 11.62 -25.04 -0.97
N ASP A 79 11.79 -23.82 -0.49
CA ASP A 79 13.01 -23.45 0.24
C ASP A 79 12.57 -22.62 1.44
N ALA A 80 11.98 -23.33 2.40
CA ALA A 80 12.20 -23.00 3.78
C ALA A 80 13.72 -22.99 3.96
N GLU A 81 14.31 -21.80 3.94
CA GLU A 81 15.69 -21.58 4.35
C GLU A 81 15.83 -22.15 5.76
N VAL A 82 16.26 -23.40 5.80
CA VAL A 82 16.88 -24.06 6.94
C VAL A 82 18.17 -23.30 7.18
N VAL A 83 18.11 -22.28 8.03
CA VAL A 83 19.26 -21.82 8.80
C VAL A 83 19.03 -22.28 10.24
N GLU A 84 19.35 -23.54 10.46
CA GLU A 84 19.96 -24.00 11.71
C GLU A 84 21.17 -24.86 11.30
N PRO A 85 22.31 -24.86 12.02
CA PRO A 85 22.47 -24.47 13.43
C PRO A 85 23.72 -23.61 13.74
N VAL A 86 23.61 -22.67 14.69
CA VAL A 86 24.78 -22.23 15.49
C VAL A 86 24.58 -22.71 16.92
N GLN A 87 24.98 -23.95 17.16
CA GLN A 87 25.39 -24.42 18.47
C GLN A 87 26.87 -24.05 18.64
N VAL A 88 27.16 -22.97 19.37
CA VAL A 88 28.45 -22.77 20.06
C VAL A 88 28.19 -22.08 21.41
N GLU A 89 28.13 -22.92 22.44
CA GLU A 89 28.93 -22.76 23.66
C GLU A 89 28.74 -21.48 24.50
N LYS A 90 27.78 -21.54 25.44
CA LYS A 90 27.89 -20.83 26.72
C LYS A 90 26.87 -21.33 27.73
N ARG A 91 27.22 -22.36 28.51
CA ARG A 91 26.76 -22.64 29.90
C ARG A 91 27.17 -24.06 30.29
N ASP A 92 28.48 -24.24 30.49
CA ASP A 92 28.98 -25.16 31.50
C ASP A 92 30.44 -24.77 31.79
N GLN A 93 30.64 -23.86 32.76
CA GLN A 93 31.87 -23.67 33.51
C GLN A 93 31.62 -22.58 34.56
N ALA A 94 31.07 -23.00 35.70
CA ALA A 94 31.39 -22.55 37.06
C ALA A 94 30.54 -23.33 38.07
#